data_AF-A0A8I0K8J5-F1
#
_entry.id   AF-A0A8I0K8J5-F1
#
_cell.length_a   1.000
_cell.length_b   1.000
_cell.length_c   1.000
_cell.angle_alpha   90.00
_cell.angle_beta   90.00
_cell.angle_gamma   90.00
#
_symmetry.space_group_name_H-M   'P 1'
#
loop_
_entity.id
_entity.type
_entity.pdbx_description
1 polymer ?
#
loop_
_entity_poly.entity_id
_entity_poly.type
_entity_poly.pdbx_seq_one_letter_code
_entity_poly.pdbx_strand_id
1 'polypeptide(L)' 'MAQVQKKLNINVSFEGESAQYLIDIANLENKTVQEILASFVREELEEDKELAEIANESNDDAETIDYKDVKWRSDHKGT' A
#
# COMPACT_ATOMS: atom_id res chain seq x y z
N MET A 1 3.48 10.06 30.97
CA MET A 1 4.36 10.22 29.78
C MET A 1 3.51 10.91 28.73
N ALA A 2 3.69 12.22 28.53
CA ALA A 2 2.99 12.92 27.46
C ALA A 2 3.53 12.40 26.13
N GLN A 3 2.68 11.79 25.31
CA GLN A 3 3.02 11.47 23.93
C GLN A 3 3.41 12.78 23.26
N VAL A 4 4.69 12.96 22.95
CA VAL A 4 5.15 14.10 22.15
C VAL A 4 4.49 13.93 20.80
N GLN A 5 3.48 14.75 20.53
CA GLN A 5 2.83 14.81 19.24
C GLN A 5 3.89 15.32 18.25
N LYS A 6 4.57 14.39 17.57
CA LYS A 6 5.58 14.72 16.56
C LYS A 6 4.86 15.26 15.33
N LYS A 7 4.53 16.55 15.36
CA LYS A 7 3.99 17.27 14.21
C LYS A 7 5.16 17.77 13.37
N LEU A 8 5.30 17.24 12.17
CA LEU A 8 6.23 17.74 11.17
C LEU A 8 5.46 18.62 10.18
N ASN A 9 5.99 19.81 9.90
CA ASN A 9 5.45 20.69 8.87
C ASN A 9 6.49 20.81 7.76
N ILE A 10 6.19 20.26 6.59
CA ILE A 10 7.08 20.25 5.42
C ILE A 10 6.49 21.12 4.32
N ASN A 11 7.37 21.73 3.52
CA ASN A 11 6.99 22.39 2.28
C ASN A 11 7.58 21.60 1.11
N VAL A 12 6.72 21.18 0.20
CA VAL A 12 7.09 20.38 -0.97
C VAL A 12 6.49 21.04 -2.20
N SER A 13 7.24 21.08 -3.29
CA SER A 13 6.77 21.61 -4.57
C SER A 13 6.72 20.49 -5.59
N PHE A 14 5.63 20.48 -6.36
CA PHE A 14 5.41 19.56 -7.47
C PHE A 14 5.27 20.39 -8.74
N GLU A 15 5.72 19.85 -9.86
CA GLU A 15 5.67 20.49 -11.17
C GLU A 15 5.11 19.53 -12.22
N GLY A 16 4.67 20.08 -13.35
CA GLY A 16 4.21 19.30 -14.50
C GLY A 16 3.01 18.39 -14.19
N GLU A 17 3.06 17.17 -14.71
CA GLU A 17 1.96 16.19 -14.62
C GLU A 17 1.62 15.83 -13.18
N SER A 18 2.62 15.75 -12.30
CA SER A 18 2.38 15.45 -10.87
C SER A 18 1.59 16.56 -10.17
N ALA A 19 1.87 17.83 -10.49
CA ALA A 19 1.11 18.95 -9.96
C ALA A 19 -0.34 18.94 -10.47
N GLN A 20 -0.53 18.67 -11.76
CA GLN A 20 -1.86 18.58 -12.37
C GLN A 20 -2.68 17.44 -11.75
N TYR A 21 -2.08 16.25 -11.60
CA TYR A 21 -2.72 15.11 -10.97
C TYR A 21 -3.21 15.42 -9.55
N LEU A 22 -2.37 16.05 -8.72
CA LEU A 22 -2.74 16.42 -7.35
C LEU A 22 -3.88 17.45 -7.30
N ILE A 23 -3.92 18.38 -8.26
CA ILE A 23 -5.01 19.35 -8.39
C ILE A 23 -6.31 18.64 -8.79
N ASP A 24 -6.24 17.75 -9.78
CA ASP A 24 -7.42 17.06 -10.32
C ASP A 24 -8.07 16.14 -9.29
N ILE A 25 -7.27 15.36 -8.56
CA ILE A 25 -7.80 14.46 -7.52
C ILE A 25 -8.34 15.24 -6.31
N ALA A 26 -7.68 16.34 -5.93
CA ALA A 26 -8.17 17.22 -4.86
C ALA A 26 -9.55 17.81 -5.23
N ASN A 27 -9.72 18.25 -6.47
CA ASN A 27 -11.00 18.73 -6.98
C ASN A 27 -12.06 17.62 -7.03
N LEU A 28 -11.69 16.42 -7.51
CA LEU A 28 -12.59 15.27 -7.60
C LEU A 28 -13.14 14.86 -6.23
N GLU A 29 -12.29 14.89 -5.21
CA GLU A 29 -12.65 14.51 -3.84
C GLU A 29 -13.17 15.66 -2.99
N ASN A 30 -13.20 16.89 -3.53
CA ASN A 30 -13.55 18.11 -2.81
C ASN A 30 -12.71 18.29 -1.52
N LYS A 31 -11.39 18.10 -1.67
CA LYS A 31 -10.39 18.20 -0.61
C LYS A 31 -9.28 19.17 -1.02
N THR A 32 -8.44 19.54 -0.07
CA THR A 32 -7.19 20.26 -0.35
C THR A 32 -6.09 19.28 -0.79
N VAL A 33 -5.10 19.78 -1.56
CA VAL A 33 -3.91 18.99 -1.94
C VAL A 33 -3.18 18.45 -0.71
N GLN A 34 -3.15 19.21 0.39
CA GLN A 34 -2.54 18.77 1.65
C GLN A 34 -3.27 17.57 2.26
N GLU A 35 -4.60 17.54 2.19
CA GLU A 35 -5.40 16.41 2.68
C GLU A 35 -5.20 15.16 1.83
N ILE A 36 -5.07 15.31 0.50
CA ILE A 36 -4.72 14.22 -0.41
C ILE A 36 -3.33 13.66 -0.11
N LEU A 37 -2.32 14.51 0.03
CA LEU A 37 -0.97 14.06 0.36
C LEU A 37 -0.94 13.34 1.73
N ALA A 38 -1.72 13.83 2.69
CA ALA A 38 -1.85 13.19 3.99
C ALA A 38 -2.60 11.85 3.93
N SER A 39 -3.51 11.63 2.97
CA SER A 39 -4.14 10.32 2.77
C SER A 39 -3.16 9.33 2.16
N PHE A 40 -2.43 9.71 1.11
CA PHE A 40 -1.41 8.84 0.51
C PHE A 40 -0.37 8.36 1.53
N VAL A 41 0.18 9.27 2.34
CA VAL A 41 1.15 8.89 3.38
C VAL A 41 0.53 7.95 4.44
N ARG A 42 -0.77 8.09 4.71
CA ARG A 42 -1.46 7.21 5.66
C ARG A 42 -1.69 5.83 5.07
N GLU A 43 -2.15 5.76 3.83
CA GLU A 43 -2.39 4.51 3.09
C GLU A 43 -1.10 3.69 2.99
N GLU A 44 0.00 4.28 2.53
CA GLU A 44 1.30 3.60 2.45
C GLU A 44 1.78 3.10 3.83
N LEU A 45 1.54 3.88 4.90
CA LEU A 45 1.90 3.47 6.26
C LEU A 45 1.03 2.31 6.78
N GLU A 46 -0.23 2.25 6.39
CA GLU A 46 -1.15 1.17 6.75
C GLU A 46 -0.78 -0.12 5.99
N GLU A 47 -0.54 -0.02 4.69
CA GLU A 47 -0.06 -1.15 3.87
C GLU A 47 1.27 -1.72 4.38
N ASP A 48 2.25 -0.86 4.70
CA ASP A 48 3.53 -1.28 5.26
C ASP A 48 3.38 -2.05 6.58
N LYS A 49 2.41 -1.65 7.42
CA LYS A 49 2.13 -2.35 8.68
C LYS A 49 1.49 -3.71 8.43
N GLU A 50 0.50 -3.78 7.54
CA GLU A 50 -0.15 -5.04 7.18
C GLU A 50 0.87 -6.04 6.61
N LEU A 51 1.76 -5.59 5.73
CA LEU A 51 2.84 -6.42 5.18
C LEU A 51 3.83 -6.87 6.27
N ALA A 52 4.18 -5.98 7.20
CA ALA A 52 5.04 -6.33 8.32
C ALA A 52 4.38 -7.34 9.26
N GLU A 53 3.08 -7.24 9.51
CA GLU A 53 2.31 -8.20 10.30
C GLU A 53 2.28 -9.58 9.64
N ILE A 54 2.01 -9.65 8.32
CA ILE A 54 2.06 -10.90 7.55
C ILE A 54 3.46 -11.52 7.57
N ALA A 55 4.51 -10.71 7.40
CA ALA A 55 5.88 -11.20 7.43
C ALA A 55 6.32 -11.68 8.83
N ASN A 56 5.71 -11.13 9.88
CA ASN A 56 6.01 -11.47 11.26
C ASN A 56 5.10 -12.60 11.82
N GLU A 57 3.99 -12.92 11.13
CA GLU A 57 3.31 -14.21 11.26
C GLU A 57 4.21 -15.31 10.67
N SER A 58 5.26 -15.65 11.43
CA SER A 58 5.95 -16.94 11.33
C SER A 58 4.91 -18.00 11.62
N ASN A 59 4.31 -18.55 10.59
CA ASN A 59 3.52 -19.74 10.73
C ASN A 59 4.53 -20.89 10.83
N ASP A 60 4.99 -21.19 12.05
CA ASP A 60 5.95 -22.27 12.33
C ASP A 60 5.47 -23.64 11.80
N ASP A 61 4.17 -23.76 11.52
CA ASP A 61 3.51 -24.93 10.94
C ASP A 61 3.21 -24.78 9.42
N ALA A 62 3.60 -23.69 8.76
CA ALA A 62 3.38 -23.52 7.33
C ALA A 62 4.32 -24.42 6.51
N GLU A 63 3.72 -25.41 5.85
CA GLU A 63 4.40 -26.24 4.88
C GLU A 63 4.73 -25.41 3.63
N THR A 64 6.01 -25.38 3.23
CA THR A 64 6.40 -24.76 1.97
C THR A 64 5.91 -25.63 0.82
N ILE A 65 4.95 -25.13 0.03
CA ILE A 65 4.46 -25.83 -1.16
C ILE A 65 5.41 -25.54 -2.32
N ASP A 66 6.13 -26.55 -2.83
CA ASP A 66 6.84 -26.44 -4.12
C ASP A 66 5.79 -26.48 -5.24
N TYR A 67 5.99 -25.70 -6.31
CA TYR A 67 5.16 -25.78 -7.52
C TYR A 67 5.04 -27.21 -8.08
N LYS A 68 5.99 -28.10 -7.78
CA LYS A 68 5.97 -29.53 -8.11
C LYS A 68 4.96 -30.35 -7.28
N ASP A 69 4.59 -29.89 -6.09
CA ASP A 69 3.64 -30.56 -5.20
C ASP A 69 2.18 -30.32 -5.64
N VAL A 70 1.97 -29.27 -6.45
CA VAL A 70 0.65 -28.95 -7.00
C VAL A 70 0.33 -29.87 -8.18
N LYS A 71 -0.54 -30.85 -7.95
CA LYS A 71 -1.11 -31.68 -9.02
C LYS A 71 -2.16 -30.89 -9.81
N TRP A 72 -1.71 -30.20 -10.85
CA TRP A 72 -2.59 -29.57 -11.82
C TRP A 72 -3.39 -30.63 -12.58
N ARG A 73 -4.72 -30.54 -12.55
CA ARG A 73 -5.56 -31.34 -13.45
C ARG A 73 -5.20 -30.96 -14.87
N SER A 74 -4.48 -31.87 -15.54
CA SER A 74 -4.17 -31.74 -16.95
C SER A 74 -5.44 -32.11 -17.71
N ASP A 75 -6.28 -31.12 -18.00
CA ASP A 75 -7.45 -31.29 -18.87
C ASP A 75 -6.99 -31.38 -20.33
N HIS A 76 -6.13 -32.36 -20.66
CA HIS A 76 -5.88 -32.77 -22.03
C HIS A 76 -7.05 -33.62 -22.50
N LYS A 77 -8.14 -32.96 -22.91
CA LYS A 77 -9.10 -33.59 -23.81
C LYS A 77 -8.43 -33.72 -25.18
N GLY A 78 -7.97 -34.93 -25.47
CA GLY A 78 -7.52 -35.31 -26.81
C GLY A 78 -8.60 -35.00 -27.84
N THR A 79 -8.23 -34.20 -28.84
CA THR A 79 -8.90 -34.11 -30.14
C THR A 79 -8.36 -35.17 -31.07
#